data_AF-A0A0S8IAK0-F1
#
_entry.id   AF-A0A0S8IAK0-F1
#
_cell.length_a   1.000
_cell.length_b   1.000
_cell.length_c   1.000
_cell.angle_alpha   90.00
_cell.angle_beta   90.00
_cell.angle_gamma   90.00
#
_symmetry.space_group_name_H-M   'P 1'
#
loop_
_entity.id
_entity.type
_entity.pdbx_description
1 polymer ?
#
loop_
_entity_poly.entity_id
_entity_poly.type
_entity_poly.pdbx_seq_one_letter_code
_entity_poly.pdbx_strand_id
1 'polypeptide(L)'
;MSACTRTLVPIGTKTVALPTPTNQPQLQISPSPSIEIGTDQYAVVWVGSEETLIVRKPAGISGTAVSELAYDQRGIKLTGSSTRLGSSTWVEIHTPAGGTGWVNAWNLTEDILPSQFCEDARVNNLLEVFVSSLIDEDAEALNRTVHPERGLVIRHDWWNPDVIFLPNSVNGLFSDLTEIDWGVLGGSEFHILGSFRQIILPQIEDVFFVTPESKCNEMIAGVTNQAAIWPIELGNMNFYVFHRPSPEDGNRYDWRTLAIGIEYSNNQPNISIVILYRGDI
;
A
#
# COMPACT_ATOMS: atom_id res chain seq x y z
N MET A 1 31.18 0.25 -5.01
CA MET A 1 30.48 0.54 -6.28
C MET A 1 30.09 -0.78 -6.90
N SER A 2 28.88 -1.28 -6.61
CA SER A 2 28.29 -2.44 -7.29
C SER A 2 26.99 -1.98 -7.91
N ALA A 3 26.91 -2.08 -9.24
CA ALA A 3 25.76 -1.70 -10.02
C ALA A 3 24.75 -2.88 -10.01
N CYS A 4 23.55 -2.66 -9.47
CA CYS A 4 22.43 -3.57 -9.68
C CYS A 4 21.90 -3.38 -11.10
N THR A 5 22.00 -4.44 -11.91
CA THR A 5 21.46 -4.45 -13.26
C THR A 5 20.02 -4.94 -13.18
N ARG A 6 19.07 -4.06 -13.51
CA ARG A 6 17.63 -4.39 -13.54
C ARG A 6 17.26 -4.94 -14.91
N THR A 7 16.76 -6.16 -14.95
CA THR A 7 16.30 -6.82 -16.17
C THR A 7 14.82 -6.52 -16.38
N LEU A 8 14.45 -5.98 -17.54
CA LEU A 8 13.08 -5.73 -17.99
C LEU A 8 12.68 -6.80 -19.03
N VAL A 9 11.46 -7.32 -18.95
CA VAL A 9 10.90 -8.31 -19.88
C VAL A 9 9.84 -7.65 -20.78
N PRO A 10 9.91 -7.76 -22.13
CA PRO A 10 8.92 -7.14 -23.00
C PRO A 10 8.09 -8.15 -23.83
N ILE A 11 6.75 -8.04 -23.81
CA ILE A 11 5.78 -8.60 -24.79
C ILE A 11 4.49 -7.74 -24.64
N GLY A 12 3.66 -7.37 -25.62
CA GLY A 12 3.44 -7.63 -27.04
C GLY A 12 1.94 -7.37 -27.25
N THR A 13 1.57 -6.32 -27.99
CA THR A 13 0.20 -5.78 -28.04
C THR A 13 -0.73 -6.56 -28.97
N LYS A 14 -1.91 -6.93 -28.48
CA LYS A 14 -3.06 -7.31 -29.33
C LYS A 14 -4.31 -6.54 -28.92
N THR A 15 -4.87 -5.83 -29.88
CA THR A 15 -6.09 -5.03 -29.77
C THR A 15 -7.31 -5.90 -30.03
N VAL A 16 -8.31 -5.87 -29.14
CA VAL A 16 -9.63 -6.49 -29.33
C VAL A 16 -10.69 -5.38 -29.31
N ALA A 17 -11.63 -5.43 -30.26
CA ALA A 17 -12.68 -4.43 -30.42
C ALA A 17 -13.91 -4.73 -29.53
N LEU A 18 -14.51 -3.67 -28.97
CA LEU A 18 -15.69 -3.71 -28.11
C LEU A 18 -17.01 -3.79 -28.90
N PRO A 19 -18.04 -4.52 -28.42
CA PRO A 19 -19.41 -4.42 -28.92
C PRO A 19 -20.20 -3.26 -28.28
N THR A 20 -21.19 -2.76 -29.01
CA THR A 20 -22.04 -1.59 -28.70
C THR A 20 -23.13 -1.90 -27.67
N PRO A 21 -23.45 -0.99 -26.73
CA PRO A 21 -24.48 -1.24 -25.71
C PRO A 21 -25.90 -0.94 -26.18
N THR A 22 -26.85 -1.75 -25.71
CA THR A 22 -28.31 -1.60 -25.91
C THR A 22 -28.92 -0.89 -24.69
N ASN A 23 -29.74 0.15 -24.93
CA ASN A 23 -30.42 0.96 -23.91
C ASN A 23 -31.49 0.17 -23.13
N GLN A 24 -31.41 0.18 -21.79
CA GLN A 24 -32.50 -0.21 -20.89
C GLN A 24 -32.92 0.98 -19.99
N PRO A 25 -34.20 1.11 -19.59
CA PRO A 25 -34.68 2.21 -18.74
C PRO A 25 -34.17 2.08 -17.30
N GLN A 26 -33.44 3.09 -16.82
CA GLN A 26 -32.87 3.16 -15.47
C GLN A 26 -33.87 3.72 -14.46
N LEU A 27 -34.12 2.99 -13.37
CA LEU A 27 -34.81 3.50 -12.18
C LEU A 27 -33.93 4.55 -11.49
N GLN A 28 -34.44 5.76 -11.25
CA GLN A 28 -33.74 6.81 -10.52
C GLN A 28 -33.69 6.47 -9.02
N ILE A 29 -32.51 6.06 -8.57
CA ILE A 29 -32.13 5.99 -7.15
C ILE A 29 -31.51 7.35 -6.80
N SER A 30 -32.06 8.04 -5.79
CA SER A 30 -31.48 9.29 -5.30
C SER A 30 -30.13 8.99 -4.62
N PRO A 31 -29.01 9.66 -4.99
CA PRO A 31 -27.73 9.40 -4.35
C PRO A 31 -27.76 9.88 -2.89
N SER A 32 -27.37 9.01 -1.97
CA SER A 32 -26.98 9.40 -0.61
C SER A 32 -25.83 10.42 -0.67
N PRO A 33 -25.77 11.39 0.26
CA PRO A 33 -24.69 12.37 0.28
C PRO A 33 -23.34 11.66 0.46
N SER A 34 -22.45 11.82 -0.52
CA SER A 34 -21.05 11.40 -0.42
C SER A 34 -20.32 12.38 0.50
N ILE A 35 -19.71 11.89 1.57
CA ILE A 35 -18.85 12.70 2.42
C ILE A 35 -17.57 12.99 1.62
N GLU A 36 -17.28 14.26 1.33
CA GLU A 36 -15.98 14.66 0.80
C GLU A 36 -14.94 14.55 1.92
N ILE A 37 -14.11 13.50 1.86
CA ILE A 37 -13.08 13.20 2.87
C ILE A 37 -11.71 13.80 2.48
N GLY A 38 -11.61 14.38 1.28
CA GLY A 38 -10.37 14.92 0.75
C GLY A 38 -9.87 16.11 1.55
N THR A 39 -8.65 16.00 2.08
CA THR A 39 -7.93 17.13 2.66
C THR A 39 -7.03 17.74 1.58
N ASP A 40 -7.02 19.06 1.42
CA ASP A 40 -5.99 19.78 0.63
C ASP A 40 -4.60 19.75 1.32
N GLN A 41 -4.36 18.74 2.15
CA GLN A 41 -3.21 18.59 3.03
C GLN A 41 -2.64 17.18 2.91
N TYR A 42 -1.34 17.09 3.13
CA TYR A 42 -0.55 15.89 3.00
C TYR A 42 0.26 15.63 4.26
N ALA A 43 0.64 14.38 4.45
CA ALA A 43 1.50 13.94 5.53
C ALA A 43 2.70 13.19 4.97
N VAL A 44 3.83 13.26 5.69
CA VAL A 44 5.02 12.46 5.38
C VAL A 44 4.74 11.00 5.70
N VAL A 45 5.17 10.11 4.80
CA VAL A 45 5.06 8.66 4.92
C VAL A 45 6.27 8.03 4.21
N TRP A 46 6.57 6.76 4.50
CA TRP A 46 7.69 6.02 3.90
C TRP A 46 9.07 6.63 4.21
N VAL A 47 9.19 7.31 5.36
CA VAL A 47 10.45 7.90 5.86
C VAL A 47 10.72 7.33 7.26
N GLY A 48 11.92 6.83 7.50
CA GLY A 48 12.27 6.23 8.79
C GLY A 48 12.22 7.23 9.95
N SER A 49 11.98 6.76 11.18
CA SER A 49 11.85 7.64 12.36
C SER A 49 13.12 8.42 12.70
N GLU A 50 14.28 7.92 12.27
CA GLU A 50 15.59 8.56 12.45
C GLU A 50 16.00 9.43 11.24
N GLU A 51 15.11 9.59 10.26
CA GLU A 51 15.35 10.32 9.02
C GLU A 51 14.43 11.54 8.90
N THR A 52 14.79 12.45 8.00
CA THR A 52 13.94 13.59 7.61
C THR A 52 13.73 13.60 6.10
N LEU A 53 12.55 14.08 5.67
CA LEU A 53 12.29 14.29 4.25
C LEU A 53 12.92 15.62 3.83
N ILE A 54 13.97 15.52 3.01
CA ILE A 54 14.72 16.68 2.52
C ILE A 54 13.93 17.41 1.43
N VAL A 55 13.64 18.69 1.66
CA VAL A 55 13.03 19.59 0.69
C VAL A 55 14.13 20.25 -0.14
N ARG A 56 14.00 20.22 -1.47
CA ARG A 56 15.07 20.62 -2.40
C ARG A 56 14.70 21.76 -3.34
N LYS A 57 15.72 22.47 -3.82
CA LYS A 57 15.64 23.40 -4.95
C LYS A 57 16.85 23.27 -5.89
N PRO A 58 16.66 23.08 -7.21
CA PRO A 58 15.41 22.71 -7.87
C PRO A 58 14.96 21.29 -7.47
N ALA A 59 13.87 20.78 -8.07
CA ALA A 59 13.46 19.39 -7.92
C ALA A 59 14.58 18.40 -8.29
N GLY A 60 14.62 17.25 -7.63
CA GLY A 60 15.59 16.19 -7.91
C GLY A 60 16.64 16.02 -6.81
N ILE A 61 17.21 14.82 -6.73
CA ILE A 61 18.23 14.46 -5.71
C ILE A 61 19.51 15.31 -5.78
N SER A 62 19.78 15.92 -6.93
CA SER A 62 20.91 16.84 -7.13
C SER A 62 20.60 18.29 -6.71
N GLY A 63 19.34 18.60 -6.42
CA GLY A 63 18.95 19.92 -5.91
C GLY A 63 19.48 20.16 -4.49
N THR A 64 19.74 21.41 -4.15
CA THR A 64 20.24 21.79 -2.82
C THR A 64 19.13 21.66 -1.79
N ALA A 65 19.45 21.14 -0.59
CA ALA A 65 18.52 21.11 0.53
C ALA A 65 18.20 22.54 1.00
N VAL A 66 16.90 22.86 1.12
CA VAL A 66 16.43 24.19 1.54
C VAL A 66 15.56 24.15 2.80
N SER A 67 15.03 22.98 3.16
CA SER A 67 14.25 22.72 4.37
C SER A 67 14.23 21.20 4.62
N GLU A 68 13.77 20.81 5.79
CA GLU A 68 13.52 19.41 6.15
C GLU A 68 12.12 19.28 6.75
N LEU A 69 11.51 18.11 6.59
CA LEU A 69 10.25 17.74 7.25
C LEU A 69 10.51 16.52 8.13
N ALA A 70 9.93 16.51 9.33
CA ALA A 70 9.97 15.33 10.19
C ALA A 70 9.28 14.13 9.51
N TYR A 71 9.68 12.91 9.86
CA TYR A 71 9.14 11.67 9.30
C TYR A 71 7.62 11.53 9.49
N ASP A 72 7.07 12.17 10.52
CA ASP A 72 5.65 12.17 10.89
C ASP A 72 4.94 13.50 10.58
N GLN A 73 5.58 14.43 9.88
CA GLN A 73 5.03 15.77 9.62
C GLN A 73 3.69 15.69 8.86
N ARG A 74 2.67 16.35 9.41
CA ARG A 74 1.32 16.49 8.83
C ARG A 74 1.03 17.92 8.37
N GLY A 75 -0.11 18.12 7.70
CA GLY A 75 -0.60 19.44 7.30
C GLY A 75 0.18 20.12 6.17
N ILE A 76 0.89 19.35 5.34
CA ILE A 76 1.71 19.84 4.23
C ILE A 76 0.81 20.28 3.09
N LYS A 77 1.01 21.51 2.60
CA LYS A 77 0.25 22.05 1.47
C LYS A 77 1.07 22.01 0.20
N LEU A 78 0.54 21.36 -0.84
CA LEU A 78 1.13 21.43 -2.19
C LEU A 78 0.82 22.80 -2.82
N THR A 79 1.71 23.28 -3.69
CA THR A 79 1.45 24.47 -4.51
C THR A 79 0.61 24.16 -5.75
N GLY A 80 0.41 22.87 -6.05
CA GLY A 80 -0.15 22.36 -7.30
C GLY A 80 0.89 22.13 -8.41
N SER A 81 2.14 22.57 -8.23
CA SER A 81 3.21 22.31 -9.19
C SER A 81 3.79 20.91 -9.02
N SER A 82 3.96 20.20 -10.13
CA SER A 82 4.61 18.88 -10.18
C SER A 82 5.58 18.79 -11.36
N THR A 83 6.58 17.93 -11.23
CA THR A 83 7.50 17.60 -12.32
C THR A 83 7.96 16.17 -12.21
N ARG A 84 8.22 15.53 -13.36
CA ARG A 84 8.71 14.16 -13.41
C ARG A 84 10.19 14.16 -13.78
N LEU A 85 11.03 13.58 -12.92
CA LEU A 85 12.47 13.43 -13.15
C LEU A 85 12.81 11.94 -13.12
N GLY A 86 13.02 11.37 -14.30
CA GLY A 86 13.19 9.92 -14.48
C GLY A 86 11.91 9.18 -14.09
N SER A 87 12.02 8.23 -13.16
CA SER A 87 10.88 7.47 -12.62
C SER A 87 10.19 8.12 -11.44
N SER A 88 10.70 9.26 -10.93
CA SER A 88 10.17 9.90 -9.72
C SER A 88 9.35 11.13 -10.06
N THR A 89 8.17 11.22 -9.45
CA THR A 89 7.35 12.43 -9.42
C THR A 89 7.80 13.30 -8.25
N TRP A 90 8.08 14.57 -8.52
CA TRP A 90 8.38 15.59 -7.53
C TRP A 90 7.23 16.57 -7.49
N VAL A 91 6.82 16.95 -6.29
CA VAL A 91 5.79 17.96 -6.06
C VAL A 91 6.37 19.11 -5.27
N GLU A 92 5.91 20.31 -5.59
CA GLU A 92 6.30 21.50 -4.85
C GLU A 92 5.35 21.74 -3.68
N ILE A 93 5.93 22.05 -2.53
CA ILE A 93 5.22 22.30 -1.27
C ILE A 93 5.47 23.73 -0.78
N HIS A 94 4.56 24.23 0.05
CA HIS A 94 4.84 25.34 0.94
C HIS A 94 5.63 24.83 2.15
N THR A 95 6.80 25.41 2.40
CA THR A 95 7.66 24.96 3.51
C THR A 95 7.26 25.63 4.84
N PRO A 96 7.42 24.94 5.99
CA PRO A 96 7.19 25.54 7.30
C PRO A 96 8.08 26.77 7.58
N ALA A 97 9.28 26.81 7.00
CA ALA A 97 10.24 27.92 7.13
C ALA A 97 9.89 29.14 6.25
N GLY A 98 8.84 29.06 5.42
CA GLY A 98 8.47 30.08 4.45
C GLY A 98 9.01 29.82 3.05
N GLY A 99 8.27 30.25 2.04
CA GLY A 99 8.58 29.97 0.63
C GLY A 99 8.19 28.55 0.20
N THR A 100 8.69 28.14 -0.97
CA THR A 100 8.38 26.82 -1.56
C THR A 100 9.59 25.88 -1.55
N GLY A 101 9.40 24.63 -1.95
CA GLY A 101 10.48 23.68 -2.23
C GLY A 101 9.93 22.35 -2.72
N TRP A 102 10.78 21.45 -3.21
CA TRP A 102 10.36 20.21 -3.88
C TRP A 102 10.67 18.99 -3.04
N VAL A 103 9.72 18.07 -2.95
CA VAL A 103 9.88 16.75 -2.33
C VAL A 103 9.46 15.64 -3.29
N ASN A 104 9.95 14.43 -3.05
CA ASN A 104 9.50 13.26 -3.80
C ASN A 104 8.08 12.90 -3.37
N ALA A 105 7.15 12.83 -4.32
CA ALA A 105 5.75 12.52 -4.06
C ALA A 105 5.55 11.14 -3.43
N TRP A 106 6.50 10.21 -3.63
CA TRP A 106 6.47 8.88 -3.00
C TRP A 106 6.40 8.95 -1.47
N ASN A 107 6.98 10.00 -0.88
CA ASN A 107 7.06 10.20 0.56
C ASN A 107 5.90 11.03 1.13
N LEU A 108 4.84 11.23 0.36
CA LEU A 108 3.64 11.93 0.79
C LEU A 108 2.39 11.06 0.59
N THR A 109 1.43 11.23 1.48
CA THR A 109 0.05 10.72 1.39
C THR A 109 -0.91 11.86 1.70
N GLU A 110 -2.14 11.83 1.17
CA GLU A 110 -3.21 12.71 1.65
C GLU A 110 -3.43 12.51 3.16
N ASP A 111 -3.60 13.61 3.90
CA ASP A 111 -3.65 13.64 5.36
C ASP A 111 -5.07 13.36 5.89
N ILE A 112 -5.51 12.11 5.77
CA ILE A 112 -6.83 11.68 6.21
C ILE A 112 -6.82 11.32 7.70
N LEU A 113 -7.74 11.90 8.48
CA LEU A 113 -7.86 11.59 9.91
C LEU A 113 -8.35 10.15 10.13
N PRO A 114 -7.82 9.42 11.13
CA PRO A 114 -8.23 8.05 11.43
C PRO A 114 -9.74 7.84 11.59
N SER A 115 -10.44 8.76 12.25
CA SER A 115 -11.89 8.65 12.45
C SER A 115 -12.67 8.79 11.14
N GLN A 116 -12.26 9.70 10.25
CA GLN A 116 -12.89 9.88 8.95
C GLN A 116 -12.64 8.68 8.05
N PHE A 117 -11.42 8.13 8.10
CA PHE A 117 -11.05 6.92 7.37
C PHE A 117 -11.88 5.72 7.80
N CYS A 118 -11.98 5.43 9.10
CA CYS A 118 -12.71 4.26 9.61
C CYS A 118 -14.23 4.33 9.37
N GLU A 119 -14.78 5.53 9.13
CA GLU A 119 -16.19 5.74 8.78
C GLU A 119 -16.45 5.77 7.27
N ASP A 120 -15.41 5.75 6.42
CA ASP A 120 -15.56 5.82 4.97
C ASP A 120 -16.03 4.49 4.37
N ALA A 121 -17.30 4.45 3.93
CA ALA A 121 -17.86 3.26 3.29
C ALA A 121 -17.12 2.82 2.01
N ARG A 122 -16.40 3.73 1.33
CA ARG A 122 -15.59 3.40 0.15
C ARG A 122 -14.40 2.53 0.50
N VAL A 123 -13.85 2.68 1.72
CA VAL A 123 -12.75 1.85 2.21
C VAL A 123 -13.22 0.41 2.39
N ASN A 124 -14.40 0.21 2.98
CA ASN A 124 -14.95 -1.14 3.14
C ASN A 124 -15.22 -1.82 1.78
N ASN A 125 -15.77 -1.08 0.81
CA ASN A 125 -15.97 -1.63 -0.53
C ASN A 125 -14.65 -1.93 -1.25
N LEU A 126 -13.63 -1.06 -1.10
CA LEU A 126 -12.29 -1.28 -1.63
C LEU A 126 -11.68 -2.56 -1.07
N LEU A 127 -11.76 -2.77 0.24
CA LEU A 127 -11.25 -3.96 0.93
C LEU A 127 -11.97 -5.23 0.46
N GLU A 128 -13.29 -5.18 0.31
CA GLU A 128 -14.08 -6.30 -0.21
C GLU A 128 -13.65 -6.70 -1.62
N VAL A 129 -13.52 -5.72 -2.54
CA VAL A 129 -13.08 -5.97 -3.93
C VAL A 129 -11.63 -6.44 -3.96
N PHE A 130 -10.76 -5.87 -3.11
CA PHE A 130 -9.37 -6.31 -3.02
C PHE A 130 -9.27 -7.77 -2.59
N VAL A 131 -9.95 -8.15 -1.51
CA VAL A 131 -9.92 -9.52 -0.99
C VAL A 131 -10.54 -10.51 -1.98
N SER A 132 -11.71 -10.20 -2.56
CA SER A 132 -12.32 -11.09 -3.56
C SER A 132 -11.44 -11.24 -4.79
N SER A 133 -10.80 -10.16 -5.26
CA SER A 133 -9.88 -10.24 -6.41
C SER A 133 -8.67 -11.14 -6.16
N LEU A 134 -8.20 -11.24 -4.91
CA LEU A 134 -7.13 -12.16 -4.55
C LEU A 134 -7.61 -13.60 -4.51
N ILE A 135 -8.76 -13.87 -3.89
CA ILE A 135 -9.34 -15.21 -3.76
C ILE A 135 -9.76 -15.77 -5.12
N ASP A 136 -10.37 -14.95 -5.97
CA ASP A 136 -10.84 -15.35 -7.30
C ASP A 136 -9.73 -15.29 -8.36
N GLU A 137 -8.50 -14.90 -7.97
CA GLU A 137 -7.37 -14.62 -8.87
C GLU A 137 -7.73 -13.65 -10.02
N ASP A 138 -8.64 -12.69 -9.77
CA ASP A 138 -9.08 -11.67 -10.74
C ASP A 138 -8.08 -10.50 -10.79
N ALA A 139 -7.11 -10.62 -11.70
CA ALA A 139 -6.04 -9.64 -11.85
C ALA A 139 -6.54 -8.25 -12.28
N GLU A 140 -7.64 -8.19 -13.05
CA GLU A 140 -8.20 -6.92 -13.52
C GLU A 140 -8.89 -6.18 -12.37
N ALA A 141 -9.66 -6.91 -11.54
CA ALA A 141 -10.25 -6.36 -10.33
C ALA A 141 -9.18 -5.93 -9.33
N LEU A 142 -8.13 -6.74 -9.12
CA LEU A 142 -7.03 -6.40 -8.24
C LEU A 142 -6.36 -5.09 -8.68
N ASN A 143 -6.05 -4.97 -9.97
CA ASN A 143 -5.40 -3.78 -10.51
C ASN A 143 -6.23 -2.48 -10.36
N ARG A 144 -7.55 -2.58 -10.19
CA ARG A 144 -8.42 -1.41 -9.91
C ARG A 144 -8.40 -0.95 -8.45
N THR A 145 -7.88 -1.77 -7.55
CA THR A 145 -7.88 -1.49 -6.10
C THR A 145 -6.55 -0.91 -5.61
N VAL A 146 -5.47 -1.16 -6.35
CA VAL A 146 -4.10 -0.73 -5.98
C VAL A 146 -3.82 0.72 -6.35
N HIS A 147 -2.90 1.36 -5.63
CA HIS A 147 -2.56 2.76 -5.84
C HIS A 147 -2.02 3.02 -7.26
N PRO A 148 -2.60 3.96 -8.03
CA PRO A 148 -2.35 4.08 -9.47
C PRO A 148 -0.91 4.51 -9.83
N GLU A 149 -0.21 5.17 -8.92
CA GLU A 149 1.19 5.58 -9.13
C GLU A 149 2.20 4.67 -8.41
N ARG A 150 1.79 4.02 -7.33
CA ARG A 150 2.67 3.28 -6.41
C ARG A 150 2.63 1.77 -6.66
N GLY A 151 1.48 1.29 -7.12
CA GLY A 151 1.17 -0.13 -7.25
C GLY A 151 0.89 -0.72 -5.88
N LEU A 152 1.35 -1.97 -5.68
CA LEU A 152 1.18 -2.73 -4.46
C LEU A 152 2.53 -3.04 -3.84
N VAL A 153 2.77 -2.55 -2.63
CA VAL A 153 3.92 -2.93 -1.81
C VAL A 153 3.51 -4.10 -0.93
N ILE A 154 4.39 -5.09 -0.76
CA ILE A 154 4.14 -6.24 0.09
C ILE A 154 5.35 -6.48 0.99
N ARG A 155 5.09 -6.73 2.28
CA ARG A 155 6.07 -7.23 3.24
C ARG A 155 5.61 -8.56 3.83
N HIS A 156 6.54 -9.50 3.94
CA HIS A 156 6.37 -10.70 4.75
C HIS A 156 6.93 -10.42 6.14
N ASP A 157 6.11 -10.08 7.13
CA ASP A 157 6.51 -9.48 8.41
C ASP A 157 7.11 -8.07 8.25
N TRP A 158 6.91 -7.21 9.25
CA TRP A 158 7.16 -5.77 9.12
C TRP A 158 8.64 -5.40 8.97
N TRP A 159 9.56 -6.26 9.42
CA TRP A 159 11.02 -6.05 9.37
C TRP A 159 11.67 -6.49 8.07
N ASN A 160 10.96 -7.24 7.23
CA ASN A 160 11.47 -7.74 5.96
C ASN A 160 11.36 -6.67 4.86
N PRO A 161 12.14 -6.80 3.77
CA PRO A 161 12.20 -5.78 2.72
C PRO A 161 10.87 -5.58 2.01
N ASP A 162 10.68 -4.38 1.47
CA ASP A 162 9.59 -4.07 0.55
C ASP A 162 9.74 -4.81 -0.77
N VAL A 163 8.71 -5.56 -1.16
CA VAL A 163 8.55 -6.07 -2.53
C VAL A 163 7.50 -5.22 -3.23
N ILE A 164 7.89 -4.57 -4.33
CA ILE A 164 7.05 -3.58 -5.02
C ILE A 164 6.57 -4.14 -6.36
N PHE A 165 5.26 -4.29 -6.50
CA PHE A 165 4.58 -4.55 -7.77
C PHE A 165 4.05 -3.24 -8.35
N LEU A 166 4.72 -2.73 -9.39
CA LEU A 166 4.25 -1.54 -10.08
C LEU A 166 2.86 -1.77 -10.70
N PRO A 167 2.05 -0.72 -10.93
CA PRO A 167 0.68 -0.87 -11.44
C PRO A 167 0.57 -1.76 -12.69
N ASN A 168 1.51 -1.63 -13.63
CA ASN A 168 1.52 -2.47 -14.84
C ASN A 168 1.90 -3.94 -14.60
N SER A 169 2.52 -4.26 -13.47
CA SER A 169 2.94 -5.62 -13.08
C SER A 169 1.87 -6.36 -12.27
N VAL A 170 0.92 -5.65 -11.65
CA VAL A 170 -0.14 -6.27 -10.81
C VAL A 170 -1.02 -7.23 -11.62
N ASN A 171 -1.26 -6.95 -12.90
CA ASN A 171 -2.02 -7.86 -13.78
C ASN A 171 -1.37 -9.25 -13.95
N GLY A 172 -0.05 -9.35 -13.76
CA GLY A 172 0.69 -10.60 -13.90
C GLY A 172 0.78 -11.41 -12.61
N LEU A 173 0.37 -10.85 -11.47
CA LEU A 173 0.70 -11.31 -10.12
C LEU A 173 0.37 -12.77 -9.85
N PHE A 174 -0.77 -13.26 -10.37
CA PHE A 174 -1.23 -14.64 -10.17
C PHE A 174 -0.58 -15.67 -11.12
N SER A 175 0.04 -15.20 -12.20
CA SER A 175 0.61 -16.06 -13.25
C SER A 175 2.13 -16.00 -13.31
N ASP A 176 2.73 -14.94 -12.77
CA ASP A 176 4.18 -14.79 -12.69
C ASP A 176 4.73 -15.71 -11.60
N LEU A 177 5.54 -16.68 -12.02
CA LEU A 177 6.21 -17.64 -11.15
C LEU A 177 7.67 -17.28 -10.89
N THR A 178 8.08 -16.05 -11.22
CA THR A 178 9.42 -15.54 -10.91
C THR A 178 9.64 -15.64 -9.40
N GLU A 179 10.77 -16.26 -9.02
CA GLU A 179 11.17 -16.37 -7.63
C GLU A 179 11.52 -14.98 -7.08
N ILE A 180 10.91 -14.64 -5.96
CA ILE A 180 11.13 -13.40 -5.22
C ILE A 180 11.70 -13.77 -3.85
N ASP A 181 12.67 -12.98 -3.40
CA ASP A 181 13.16 -13.03 -2.03
C ASP A 181 12.30 -12.11 -1.15
N TRP A 182 11.52 -12.71 -0.26
CA TRP A 182 10.60 -12.02 0.64
C TRP A 182 11.27 -11.64 1.98
N GLY A 183 12.58 -11.84 2.11
CA GLY A 183 13.33 -11.65 3.34
C GLY A 183 13.55 -12.96 4.08
N VAL A 184 13.67 -12.89 5.41
CA VAL A 184 14.06 -14.04 6.23
C VAL A 184 12.99 -14.41 7.25
N LEU A 185 12.97 -15.69 7.64
CA LEU A 185 12.20 -16.13 8.80
C LEU A 185 12.82 -15.50 10.07
N GLY A 186 11.98 -15.02 11.00
CA GLY A 186 12.41 -14.28 12.19
C GLY A 186 13.57 -14.93 12.94
N GLY A 187 14.64 -14.15 13.18
CA GLY A 187 15.80 -14.62 13.94
C GLY A 187 16.69 -15.65 13.22
N SER A 188 16.51 -15.88 11.92
CA SER A 188 17.26 -16.85 11.13
C SER A 188 17.95 -16.25 9.90
N GLU A 189 18.83 -17.02 9.26
CA GLU A 189 19.38 -16.73 7.93
C GLU A 189 18.61 -17.46 6.81
N PHE A 190 17.46 -18.06 7.12
CA PHE A 190 16.66 -18.79 6.13
C PHE A 190 15.78 -17.83 5.35
N HIS A 191 16.13 -17.66 4.07
CA HIS A 191 15.39 -16.85 3.12
C HIS A 191 14.04 -17.48 2.75
N ILE A 192 13.04 -16.63 2.59
CA ILE A 192 11.70 -16.97 2.12
C ILE A 192 11.69 -16.72 0.62
N LEU A 193 11.89 -17.77 -0.17
CA LEU A 193 11.99 -17.70 -1.62
C LEU A 193 10.75 -18.30 -2.29
N GLY A 194 10.20 -17.60 -3.27
CA GLY A 194 9.13 -18.10 -4.13
C GLY A 194 8.35 -16.98 -4.80
N SER A 195 7.44 -17.30 -5.70
CA SER A 195 6.59 -16.29 -6.33
C SER A 195 5.49 -15.79 -5.38
N PHE A 196 4.79 -14.74 -5.78
CA PHE A 196 3.60 -14.25 -5.05
C PHE A 196 2.58 -15.37 -4.83
N ARG A 197 2.28 -16.15 -5.87
CA ARG A 197 1.33 -17.28 -5.82
C ARG A 197 1.77 -18.38 -4.86
N GLN A 198 3.07 -18.59 -4.68
CA GLN A 198 3.60 -19.66 -3.85
C GLN A 198 3.74 -19.26 -2.38
N ILE A 199 4.07 -17.99 -2.12
CA ILE A 199 4.40 -17.52 -0.77
C ILE A 199 3.31 -16.65 -0.16
N ILE A 200 2.82 -15.65 -0.89
CA ILE A 200 1.95 -14.61 -0.35
C ILE A 200 0.48 -15.00 -0.45
N LEU A 201 0.03 -15.41 -1.63
CA LEU A 201 -1.38 -15.73 -1.87
C LEU A 201 -1.93 -16.78 -0.88
N PRO A 202 -1.26 -17.91 -0.61
CA PRO A 202 -1.78 -18.92 0.31
C PRO A 202 -1.91 -18.39 1.75
N GLN A 203 -1.08 -17.42 2.14
CA GLN A 203 -1.16 -16.81 3.47
C GLN A 203 -2.36 -15.85 3.57
N ILE A 204 -2.71 -15.17 2.48
CA ILE A 204 -3.91 -14.33 2.43
C ILE A 204 -5.16 -15.21 2.44
N GLU A 205 -5.19 -16.27 1.61
CA GLU A 205 -6.29 -17.24 1.57
C GLU A 205 -6.54 -17.86 2.95
N ASP A 206 -5.48 -18.20 3.67
CA ASP A 206 -5.55 -18.76 5.02
C ASP A 206 -6.20 -17.81 6.04
N VAL A 207 -5.98 -16.49 5.93
CA VAL A 207 -6.65 -15.48 6.77
C VAL A 207 -8.16 -15.48 6.54
N PHE A 208 -8.59 -15.63 5.28
CA PHE A 208 -10.00 -15.55 4.87
C PHE A 208 -10.68 -16.92 4.72
N PHE A 209 -9.98 -18.01 5.05
CA PHE A 209 -10.56 -19.36 5.08
C PHE A 209 -11.70 -19.49 6.11
N VAL A 210 -11.63 -18.66 7.16
CA VAL A 210 -12.70 -18.42 8.12
C VAL A 210 -13.05 -16.93 8.08
N THR A 211 -14.15 -16.52 8.72
CA THR A 211 -14.42 -15.10 8.92
C THR A 211 -13.36 -14.51 9.88
N PRO A 212 -12.47 -13.62 9.41
CA PRO A 212 -11.45 -13.06 10.28
C PRO A 212 -12.04 -11.99 11.21
N GLU A 213 -11.39 -11.78 12.35
CA GLU A 213 -11.59 -10.58 13.14
C GLU A 213 -11.02 -9.39 12.37
N SER A 214 -11.70 -8.24 12.39
CA SER A 214 -11.21 -7.04 11.71
C SER A 214 -11.16 -5.82 12.60
N LYS A 215 -10.16 -4.98 12.37
CA LYS A 215 -9.91 -3.73 13.11
C LYS A 215 -9.43 -2.64 12.16
N CYS A 216 -9.86 -1.41 12.42
CA CYS A 216 -9.40 -0.22 11.72
C CYS A 216 -8.37 0.53 12.58
N ASN A 217 -7.19 0.83 12.02
CA ASN A 217 -6.10 1.56 12.68
C ASN A 217 -5.68 1.01 14.06
N GLU A 218 -5.91 -0.29 14.30
CA GLU A 218 -5.56 -0.98 15.54
C GLU A 218 -4.96 -2.33 15.16
N MET A 219 -3.74 -2.59 15.63
CA MET A 219 -3.07 -3.87 15.40
C MET A 219 -3.67 -4.96 16.28
N ILE A 220 -3.95 -6.11 15.66
CA ILE A 220 -4.34 -7.34 16.35
C ILE A 220 -3.49 -8.51 15.85
N ALA A 221 -3.02 -9.34 16.77
CA ALA A 221 -2.17 -10.48 16.51
C ALA A 221 -2.28 -11.49 17.65
N GLY A 222 -1.90 -12.73 17.36
CA GLY A 222 -1.79 -13.78 18.36
C GLY A 222 -0.45 -13.76 19.10
N VAL A 223 -0.14 -14.85 19.80
CA VAL A 223 1.11 -15.01 20.55
C VAL A 223 2.30 -15.11 19.60
N THR A 224 3.30 -14.25 19.76
CA THR A 224 4.55 -14.26 18.98
C THR A 224 5.71 -13.72 19.79
N ASN A 225 6.93 -14.13 19.43
CA ASN A 225 8.16 -13.61 20.03
C ASN A 225 8.49 -12.18 19.61
N GLN A 226 8.20 -11.83 18.36
CA GLN A 226 8.39 -10.48 17.84
C GLN A 226 7.04 -9.80 17.70
N ALA A 227 6.88 -8.64 18.31
CA ALA A 227 5.63 -7.91 18.28
C ALA A 227 5.22 -7.60 16.83
N ALA A 228 3.96 -7.93 16.49
CA ALA A 228 3.33 -7.44 15.28
C ALA A 228 2.99 -5.96 15.47
N ILE A 229 3.71 -5.08 14.78
CA ILE A 229 3.53 -3.64 14.85
C ILE A 229 3.22 -3.07 13.48
N TRP A 230 2.40 -2.03 13.43
CA TRP A 230 2.34 -1.18 12.24
C TRP A 230 3.65 -0.38 12.16
N PRO A 231 4.40 -0.44 11.05
CA PRO A 231 5.70 0.24 10.95
C PRO A 231 5.57 1.75 11.19
N ILE A 232 6.53 2.32 11.92
CA ILE A 232 6.49 3.73 12.33
C ILE A 232 6.60 4.68 11.13
N GLU A 233 7.34 4.28 10.09
CA GLU A 233 7.47 5.01 8.82
C GLU A 233 6.14 5.08 8.05
N LEU A 234 5.15 4.26 8.43
CA LEU A 234 3.79 4.24 7.90
C LEU A 234 2.78 4.85 8.88
N GLY A 235 3.21 5.48 9.97
CA GLY A 235 2.33 5.97 11.04
C GLY A 235 1.32 7.04 10.61
N ASN A 236 1.55 7.69 9.47
CA ASN A 236 0.61 8.63 8.86
C ASN A 236 -0.33 8.00 7.81
N MET A 237 -0.14 6.72 7.50
CA MET A 237 -1.03 5.93 6.64
C MET A 237 -2.07 5.21 7.49
N ASN A 238 -3.33 5.28 7.08
CA ASN A 238 -4.39 4.52 7.73
C ASN A 238 -4.43 3.09 7.20
N PHE A 239 -4.87 2.14 8.02
CA PHE A 239 -4.85 0.72 7.68
C PHE A 239 -6.03 -0.05 8.28
N TYR A 240 -6.32 -1.19 7.66
CA TYR A 240 -7.18 -2.22 8.22
C TYR A 240 -6.38 -3.48 8.54
N VAL A 241 -6.82 -4.21 9.55
CA VAL A 241 -6.25 -5.49 9.96
C VAL A 241 -7.30 -6.56 9.87
N PHE A 242 -6.94 -7.72 9.33
CA PHE A 242 -7.73 -8.95 9.32
C PHE A 242 -6.93 -10.04 10.01
N HIS A 243 -7.50 -10.63 11.05
CA HIS A 243 -6.84 -11.62 11.89
C HIS A 243 -7.60 -12.94 11.91
N ARG A 244 -6.87 -14.01 11.60
CA ARG A 244 -7.30 -15.37 11.85
C ARG A 244 -6.64 -15.85 13.16
N PRO A 245 -7.42 -16.07 14.23
CA PRO A 245 -6.87 -16.57 15.48
C PRO A 245 -6.32 -17.98 15.31
N SER A 246 -5.55 -18.43 16.31
CA SER A 246 -5.13 -19.83 16.35
C SER A 246 -6.30 -20.75 16.66
N PRO A 247 -6.31 -22.00 16.13
CA PRO A 247 -7.29 -22.99 16.54
C PRO A 247 -7.27 -23.18 18.07
N GLU A 248 -8.44 -23.29 18.70
CA GLU A 248 -8.60 -23.32 20.17
C GLU A 248 -7.78 -24.42 20.85
N ASP A 249 -7.74 -25.61 20.23
CA ASP A 249 -6.97 -26.78 20.71
C ASP A 249 -5.68 -27.01 19.90
N GLY A 250 -5.24 -26.01 19.14
CA GLY A 250 -4.14 -26.11 18.19
C GLY A 250 -2.82 -25.52 18.69
N ASN A 251 -1.89 -25.37 17.74
CA ASN A 251 -0.66 -24.63 17.99
C ASN A 251 -1.01 -23.13 18.16
N ARG A 252 -0.72 -22.56 19.34
CA ARG A 252 -0.96 -21.13 19.62
C ARG A 252 -0.22 -20.14 18.72
N TYR A 253 0.81 -20.59 18.01
CA TYR A 253 1.55 -19.79 17.02
C TYR A 253 0.98 -19.92 15.61
N ASP A 254 0.10 -20.88 15.40
CA ASP A 254 -0.63 -21.01 14.14
C ASP A 254 -1.75 -19.99 14.12
N TRP A 255 -1.42 -18.72 13.94
CA TRP A 255 -2.35 -17.62 13.67
C TRP A 255 -1.78 -16.79 12.51
N ARG A 256 -2.65 -16.01 11.85
CA ARG A 256 -2.24 -15.11 10.76
C ARG A 256 -2.90 -13.75 10.91
N THR A 257 -2.16 -12.71 10.58
CA THR A 257 -2.70 -11.35 10.48
C THR A 257 -2.29 -10.74 9.15
N LEU A 258 -3.24 -10.10 8.48
CA LEU A 258 -3.04 -9.29 7.29
C LEU A 258 -3.31 -7.83 7.66
N ALA A 259 -2.30 -6.96 7.59
CA ALA A 259 -2.51 -5.51 7.66
C ALA A 259 -2.46 -4.91 6.25
N ILE A 260 -3.42 -4.06 5.93
CA ILE A 260 -3.58 -3.44 4.61
C ILE A 260 -3.58 -1.93 4.80
N GLY A 261 -2.52 -1.28 4.31
CA GLY A 261 -2.40 0.18 4.32
C GLY A 261 -3.04 0.81 3.09
N ILE A 262 -3.78 1.89 3.34
CA ILE A 262 -4.61 2.56 2.35
C ILE A 262 -4.22 4.03 2.29
N GLU A 263 -3.96 4.50 1.08
CA GLU A 263 -3.66 5.90 0.79
C GLU A 263 -4.77 6.46 -0.09
N TYR A 264 -5.03 7.76 0.07
CA TYR A 264 -5.96 8.48 -0.80
C TYR A 264 -5.17 9.17 -1.89
N SER A 265 -5.68 9.06 -3.11
CA SER A 265 -5.16 9.76 -4.28
C SER A 265 -6.32 10.40 -5.02
N ASN A 266 -6.32 11.73 -5.07
CA ASN A 266 -7.44 12.53 -5.55
C ASN A 266 -8.74 12.19 -4.80
N ASN A 267 -8.66 12.10 -3.46
CA ASN A 267 -9.77 11.74 -2.57
C ASN A 267 -10.39 10.36 -2.89
N GLN A 268 -9.66 9.44 -3.51
CA GLN A 268 -10.11 8.05 -3.68
C GLN A 268 -9.18 7.11 -2.92
N PRO A 269 -9.71 6.20 -2.07
CA PRO A 269 -8.88 5.25 -1.34
C PRO A 269 -8.31 4.18 -2.30
N ASN A 270 -7.05 3.81 -2.10
CA ASN A 270 -6.37 2.76 -2.84
C ASN A 270 -5.46 1.94 -1.91
N ILE A 271 -5.37 0.64 -2.17
CA ILE A 271 -4.43 -0.24 -1.46
C ILE A 271 -3.01 0.10 -1.87
N SER A 272 -2.16 0.41 -0.90
CA SER A 272 -0.77 0.80 -1.14
C SER A 272 0.23 -0.20 -0.59
N ILE A 273 -0.07 -0.81 0.55
CA ILE A 273 0.80 -1.82 1.16
C ILE A 273 -0.01 -2.95 1.80
N VAL A 274 0.53 -4.15 1.73
CA VAL A 274 0.11 -5.32 2.50
C VAL A 274 1.26 -5.81 3.35
N ILE A 275 1.01 -6.06 4.64
CA ILE A 275 1.97 -6.68 5.54
C ILE A 275 1.33 -7.95 6.12
N LEU A 276 1.96 -9.08 5.87
CA LEU A 276 1.59 -10.36 6.48
C LEU A 276 2.32 -10.52 7.80
N TYR A 277 1.64 -11.01 8.83
CA TYR A 277 2.25 -11.40 10.11
C TYR A 277 1.84 -12.82 10.46
N ARG A 278 2.70 -13.49 11.21
CA ARG A 278 2.45 -14.83 11.71
C ARG A 278 3.02 -15.04 13.10
N GLY A 279 2.56 -16.10 13.76
CA GLY A 279 3.22 -16.55 14.98
C GLY A 279 4.59 -17.15 14.67
N ASP A 280 5.63 -16.53 15.21
CA ASP A 280 6.99 -17.07 15.20
C ASP A 280 7.35 -17.60 16.60
N ILE A 281 8.13 -18.69 16.63
CA ILE A 281 8.56 -19.44 17.83
C ILE A 281 9.89 -18.93 18.37
#